data_AF-H3G7L8-F1
#
_entry.id   AF-H3G7L8-F1
#
_cell.length_a   1.000
_cell.length_b   1.000
_cell.length_c   1.000
_cell.angle_alpha   90.00
_cell.angle_beta   90.00
_cell.angle_gamma   90.00
#
_symmetry.space_group_name_H-M   'P 1'
#
loop_
_entity.id
_entity.type
_entity.pdbx_description
1 polymer ?
#
loop_
_entity_poly.entity_id
_entity_poly.type
_entity_poly.pdbx_seq_one_letter_code
_entity_poly.pdbx_strand_id
1 'polypeptide(L)' 'GDLHGQLEDLLTILDKCGVPSSKTWYLFNGDFVDRGSHGVEVMLLLLAFKLLHPEFVFLNRGNHEERMINEVFGFKAE' A
#
# COMPACT_ATOMS: atom_id res chain seq x y z
N GLY A 1 -3.44 -5.02 6.67
CA GLY A 1 -2.57 -4.22 7.54
C GLY A 1 -1.33 -3.96 6.74
N ASP A 2 -0.17 -4.14 7.37
CA ASP A 2 1.15 -3.98 6.77
C ASP A 2 1.26 -4.78 5.46
N LEU A 3 1.85 -4.15 4.45
CA LEU A 3 2.13 -4.75 3.15
C LEU A 3 3.63 -4.86 2.90
N HIS A 4 4.44 -3.94 3.44
CA HIS A 4 5.91 -3.98 3.35
C HIS A 4 6.45 -4.36 1.97
N GLY A 5 5.99 -3.69 0.91
CA GLY A 5 6.45 -3.93 -0.46
C GLY A 5 6.19 -5.34 -1.00
N GLN A 6 5.22 -6.08 -0.45
CA GLN A 6 4.80 -7.39 -0.93
C GLN A 6 3.70 -7.25 -2.00
N LEU A 7 4.10 -6.92 -3.22
CA LEU A 7 3.17 -6.65 -4.32
C LEU A 7 2.26 -7.85 -4.64
N GLU A 8 2.81 -9.06 -4.67
CA GLU A 8 2.06 -10.28 -5.02
C GLU A 8 0.93 -10.56 -4.01
N ASP A 9 1.16 -10.25 -2.74
CA ASP A 9 0.15 -10.38 -1.69
C ASP A 9 -0.94 -9.32 -1.84
N LEU A 10 -0.59 -8.07 -2.17
CA LEU A 10 -1.57 -7.03 -2.49
C LEU A 10 -2.44 -7.42 -3.69
N LEU A 11 -1.84 -7.95 -4.76
CA LEU A 11 -2.58 -8.44 -5.93
C LEU A 11 -3.50 -9.61 -5.58
N THR A 12 -3.02 -10.53 -4.73
CA THR A 12 -3.82 -11.66 -4.24
C THR A 12 -5.03 -11.19 -3.42
N ILE A 13 -4.86 -10.15 -2.59
CA ILE A 13 -5.98 -9.53 -1.85
C ILE A 13 -7.01 -8.95 -2.83
N LEU A 14 -6.55 -8.19 -3.82
CA LEU A 14 -7.45 -7.56 -4.80
C LEU A 14 -8.20 -8.58 -5.67
N ASP A 15 -7.55 -9.70 -6.02
CA ASP A 15 -8.19 -10.80 -6.75
C ASP A 15 -9.27 -11.50 -5.90
N LYS A 16 -8.95 -11.82 -4.64
CA LYS A 16 -9.86 -12.57 -3.76
C LYS A 16 -11.01 -11.73 -3.19
N CYS A 17 -10.74 -10.48 -2.83
CA CYS A 17 -11.71 -9.59 -2.19
C CYS A 17 -12.38 -8.64 -3.19
N GLY A 18 -11.88 -8.58 -4.42
CA GLY A 18 -12.32 -7.66 -5.46
C GLY A 18 -11.67 -6.28 -5.36
N VAL A 19 -11.56 -5.59 -6.49
CA VAL A 19 -11.01 -4.23 -6.54
C VAL A 19 -11.93 -3.21 -5.83
N PRO A 20 -11.40 -2.05 -5.39
CA PRO A 20 -12.20 -1.02 -4.72
C PRO A 20 -13.41 -0.58 -5.56
N SER A 21 -14.57 -0.47 -4.92
CA SER A 21 -15.81 -0.05 -5.55
C SER A 21 -16.83 0.38 -4.49
N SER A 22 -18.03 0.82 -4.91
CA SER A 22 -19.12 1.11 -3.96
C SER A 22 -19.53 -0.08 -3.10
N LYS A 23 -19.20 -1.31 -3.52
CA LYS A 23 -19.49 -2.56 -2.79
C LYS A 23 -18.32 -3.07 -1.95
N THR A 24 -17.09 -2.65 -2.25
CA THR A 24 -15.87 -3.16 -1.60
C THR A 24 -14.97 -2.00 -1.21
N TRP A 25 -14.84 -1.79 0.11
CA TRP A 25 -14.10 -0.67 0.67
C TRP A 25 -12.82 -1.19 1.32
N TYR A 26 -11.75 -0.42 1.20
CA TYR A 26 -10.44 -0.77 1.73
C TYR A 26 -9.93 0.29 2.70
N LEU A 27 -9.46 -0.18 3.86
CA LEU A 27 -8.63 0.58 4.78
C LEU A 27 -7.26 -0.08 4.86
N PHE A 28 -6.26 0.55 4.24
CA PHE A 28 -4.86 0.14 4.40
C PHE A 28 -4.26 0.92 5.56
N ASN A 29 -3.92 0.20 6.64
CA ASN A 29 -3.59 0.80 7.92
C ASN A 29 -2.07 1.01 8.12
N GLY A 30 -1.44 1.69 7.17
CA GLY A 30 0.00 1.98 7.20
C GLY A 30 0.90 0.82 6.80
N ASP A 31 2.20 1.09 6.84
CA ASP A 31 3.29 0.15 6.61
C ASP A 31 3.21 -0.52 5.24
N PHE A 32 3.11 0.33 4.21
CA PHE A 32 2.97 -0.07 2.81
C PHE A 32 4.31 -0.47 2.19
N VAL A 33 5.38 0.21 2.61
CA VAL A 33 6.71 0.16 2.01
C VAL A 33 7.74 -0.43 2.98
N ASP A 34 9.02 -0.41 2.57
CA ASP A 34 10.18 -1.01 3.25
C ASP A 34 10.11 -2.55 3.37
N ARG A 35 11.27 -3.15 3.69
CA ARG A 35 11.51 -4.60 3.86
C ARG A 35 11.33 -5.46 2.61
N GLY A 36 10.21 -5.34 1.89
CA GLY A 36 10.00 -5.97 0.60
C GLY A 36 10.72 -5.24 -0.53
N SER A 37 10.67 -5.82 -1.73
CA SER A 37 11.40 -5.34 -2.91
C SER A 37 10.53 -4.63 -3.94
N HIS A 38 9.25 -4.44 -3.66
CA HIS A 38 8.27 -3.80 -4.55
C HIS A 38 7.49 -2.70 -3.83
N GLY A 39 8.16 -1.93 -2.97
CA GLY A 39 7.57 -0.81 -2.24
C GLY A 39 7.04 0.29 -3.17
N VAL A 40 7.76 0.58 -4.26
CA VAL A 40 7.36 1.59 -5.26
C VAL A 40 6.06 1.19 -5.95
N GLU A 41 5.96 -0.05 -6.43
CA GLU A 41 4.77 -0.57 -7.10
C GLU A 41 3.58 -0.62 -6.14
N VAL A 42 3.78 -1.08 -4.91
CA VAL A 42 2.74 -1.09 -3.88
C VAL A 42 2.22 0.32 -3.63
N MET A 43 3.10 1.29 -3.38
CA MET A 43 2.69 2.66 -3.10
C MET A 43 1.98 3.32 -4.29
N LEU A 44 2.50 3.14 -5.51
CA LEU A 44 1.88 3.68 -6.72
C LEU A 44 0.50 3.07 -6.97
N LEU A 45 0.33 1.77 -6.77
CA LEU A 45 -0.95 1.10 -6.94
C LEU A 45 -1.99 1.60 -5.92
N LEU A 46 -1.59 1.72 -4.64
CA LEU A 46 -2.46 2.27 -3.59
C LEU A 46 -2.87 3.72 -3.88
N LEU A 47 -1.94 4.56 -4.33
CA LEU A 47 -2.24 5.95 -4.72
C LEU A 47 -3.15 6.02 -5.94
N ALA A 48 -2.94 5.17 -6.94
CA ALA A 48 -3.81 5.10 -8.12
C ALA A 48 -5.24 4.74 -7.73
N PHE A 49 -5.42 3.73 -6.87
CA PHE A 49 -6.73 3.38 -6.34
C PHE A 49 -7.33 4.47 -5.45
N LYS A 50 -6.52 5.19 -4.65
CA LYS A 50 -7.00 6.33 -3.86
C LYS A 50 -7.51 7.47 -4.74
N LEU A 51 -6.85 7.74 -5.86
CA LEU A 51 -7.27 8.76 -6.82
C LEU A 51 -8.53 8.34 -7.59
N LEU A 52 -8.60 7.07 -8.00
CA LEU A 52 -9.73 6.54 -8.76
C LEU A 52 -10.99 6.32 -7.91
N HIS A 53 -10.81 5.93 -6.64
CA HIS A 53 -11.88 5.58 -5.71
C HIS A 53 -11.71 6.28 -4.34
N PRO A 54 -11.72 7.62 -4.29
CA PRO A 54 -11.38 8.38 -3.07
C PRO A 54 -12.35 8.13 -1.91
N GLU A 55 -13.60 7.74 -2.20
CA GLU A 55 -14.63 7.42 -1.21
C GLU A 55 -14.54 5.99 -0.65
N PHE A 56 -13.80 5.09 -1.31
CA PHE A 56 -13.77 3.66 -0.97
C PHE A 56 -12.37 3.16 -0.58
N VAL A 57 -11.33 3.98 -0.75
CA VAL A 57 -9.95 3.64 -0.41
C VAL A 57 -9.43 4.63 0.62
N PHE A 58 -9.01 4.13 1.77
CA PHE A 58 -8.48 4.91 2.89
C PHE A 58 -7.08 4.42 3.23
N LEU A 59 -6.14 5.36 3.34
CA LEU A 59 -4.74 5.09 3.66
C LEU A 59 -4.43 5.82 4.97
N ASN A 60 -4.17 5.06 6.04
CA ASN A 60 -3.61 5.63 7.26
C ASN A 60 -2.09 5.59 7.19
N ARG A 61 -1.45 6.54 7.87
CA ARG A 61 0.01 6.57 7.97
C ARG A 61 0.48 5.57 9.03
N GLY A 62 1.40 4.69 8.66
CA GLY A 62 2.18 3.84 9.57
C GLY A 62 3.54 4.46 9.90
N ASN A 63 4.35 3.77 10.70
CA ASN A 63 5.68 4.26 11.04
C ASN A 63 6.66 4.08 9.88
N HIS A 64 6.40 3.16 8.95
CA HIS A 64 7.18 3.01 7.74
C HIS A 64 6.88 4.05 6.65
N GLU A 65 5.91 4.95 6.85
CA GLU A 65 5.73 6.14 6.02
C GLU A 65 6.45 7.36 6.62
N GLU A 66 7.67 7.13 7.12
CA GLU A 66 8.55 8.15 7.71
C GLU A 66 9.93 8.11 7.05
N ARG A 67 10.42 9.29 6.68
CA ARG A 67 11.70 9.45 5.97
C ARG A 67 12.87 8.75 6.65
N MET A 68 12.99 8.85 7.98
CA MET A 68 14.11 8.22 8.71
C MET A 68 14.05 6.70 8.65
N ILE A 69 12.85 6.13 8.64
CA ILE A 69 12.65 4.68 8.52
C ILE A 69 12.96 4.24 7.09
N ASN A 70 12.48 4.96 6.07
CA ASN A 70 12.75 4.62 4.66
C ASN A 70 14.23 4.71 4.28
N GLU A 71 14.99 5.60 4.92
CA GLU A 71 16.44 5.70 4.76
C GLU A 71 17.18 4.44 5.25
N VAL A 72 16.62 3.73 6.23
CA VAL A 72 17.25 2.56 6.88
C VAL A 72 16.72 1.25 6.30
N PHE A 73 15.43 1.16 5.99
CA PHE A 73 14.76 -0.11 5.67
C PHE A 73 14.46 -0.36 4.19
N GLY A 74 14.96 0.51 3.31
CA GLY A 74 15.16 0.20 1.90
C GLY A 74 14.37 1.07 0.93
N PHE A 75 13.22 1.61 1.32
CA PHE A 75 12.32 2.28 0.36
C PHE A 75 12.93 3.52 -0.31
N LYS A 76 13.84 4.24 0.36
CA LYS A 76 14.53 5.37 -0.29
C LYS A 76 15.52 4.94 -1.38
N ALA A 77 16.10 3.76 -1.23
CA ALA A 77 17.13 3.25 -2.12
C ALA A 77 16.55 2.47 -3.30
N GLU A 78 15.36 1.90 -3.13
CA GLU A 78 14.52 1.34 -4.19
C GLU A 78 14.17 2.41 -5.24
#